data_AF-A0A932MDX3-F1
#
_entry.id   AF-A0A932MDX3-F1
#
_cell.length_a   1.000
_cell.length_b   1.000
_cell.length_c   1.000
_cell.angle_alpha   90.00
_cell.angle_beta   90.00
_cell.angle_gamma   90.00
#
_symmetry.space_group_name_H-M   'P 1'
#
loop_
_entity.id
_entity.type
_entity.pdbx_description
1 polymer ?
#
loop_
_entity_poly.entity_id
_entity_poly.type
_entity_poly.pdbx_seq_one_letter_code
_entity_poly.pdbx_strand_id
1 'polypeptide(L)'
;VGWNQAAAAAGNGLAAAEIAALLSELDAAIGSLEAQITAGRYGCPSSAQCAAANALWARATRLRDALVILTGAPGQALPPTAPLASSAAGLALRAEIKAVADSLAALGAGTVSATLPLPAARLDSADLQTVVTDPVFGYDLLPLATPKRIYRLGDVEVFLRIGLLRGSRLRAVLTTGVRLPTGYRQHPTHLFNLGTGDQQLDLEGGAEFAWEPGRLGLSGTAMYTHQFADQLSMRWASPERPMALAAYEYLTDRQLGDVFRAAVYPSLRLSEGFQVYGSAYYFHKAADSYALPATGDPLPGTPAPEDVARGSGGQSWSLGAGIAYRATRPQRDTTGTLTALPVEAGLSYQAAFSGSGGLVPKSTMLHLYLRFHAKLF
;
A
#
# COMPACT_ATOMS: atom_id res chain seq x y z
N VAL A 1 19.17 -1.44 -13.41
CA VAL A 1 19.82 -0.44 -12.53
C VAL A 1 20.71 -1.17 -11.55
N GLY A 2 21.71 -0.48 -11.00
CA GLY A 2 22.59 -0.99 -9.95
C GLY A 2 22.67 0.01 -8.81
N TRP A 3 23.50 -0.29 -7.82
CA TRP A 3 23.71 0.55 -6.65
C TRP A 3 24.27 1.92 -7.02
N ASN A 4 23.67 3.01 -6.52
CA ASN A 4 24.23 4.34 -6.72
C ASN A 4 25.57 4.47 -6.00
N GLN A 5 26.65 4.60 -6.77
CA GLN A 5 28.02 4.56 -6.23
C GLN A 5 28.32 5.73 -5.30
N ALA A 6 27.53 6.80 -5.30
CA ALA A 6 27.64 7.88 -4.32
C ALA A 6 27.36 7.43 -2.87
N ALA A 7 26.63 6.32 -2.67
CA ALA A 7 26.40 5.77 -1.34
C ALA A 7 27.64 5.04 -0.83
N ALA A 8 28.09 5.33 0.40
CA ALA A 8 29.16 4.55 1.03
C ALA A 8 28.83 3.05 1.12
N ALA A 9 27.54 2.73 1.33
CA ALA A 9 27.02 1.35 1.34
C ALA A 9 27.20 0.59 0.00
N ALA A 10 27.56 1.29 -1.10
CA ALA A 10 27.84 0.67 -2.39
C ALA A 10 29.09 -0.21 -2.41
N GLY A 11 29.93 -0.14 -1.36
CA GLY A 11 31.22 -0.81 -1.30
C GLY A 11 32.33 -0.12 -2.11
N ASN A 12 32.04 1.01 -2.76
CA ASN A 12 33.05 1.84 -3.44
C ASN A 12 33.40 3.05 -2.57
N GLY A 13 34.41 2.90 -1.70
CA GLY A 13 34.87 3.97 -0.81
C GLY A 13 35.50 5.18 -1.52
N LEU A 14 35.81 5.09 -2.82
CA LEU A 14 36.38 6.17 -3.61
C LEU A 14 35.33 6.94 -4.43
N ALA A 15 34.17 6.34 -4.68
CA ALA A 15 33.17 6.91 -5.58
C ALA A 15 32.68 8.30 -5.16
N ALA A 16 32.51 8.56 -3.87
CA ALA A 16 32.14 9.89 -3.39
C ALA A 16 33.20 10.95 -3.73
N ALA A 17 34.48 10.60 -3.63
CA ALA A 17 35.58 11.49 -4.00
C ALA A 17 35.67 11.68 -5.53
N GLU A 18 35.45 10.62 -6.31
CA GLU A 18 35.41 10.70 -7.78
C GLU A 18 34.26 11.58 -8.28
N ILE A 19 33.08 11.46 -7.67
CA ILE A 19 31.92 12.32 -7.97
C ILE A 19 32.21 13.77 -7.59
N ALA A 20 32.77 14.00 -6.39
CA ALA A 20 33.13 15.35 -5.96
C ALA A 20 34.18 15.98 -6.90
N ALA A 21 35.17 15.21 -7.35
CA ALA A 21 36.16 15.67 -8.32
C ALA A 21 35.52 16.01 -9.67
N LEU A 22 34.63 15.15 -10.20
CA LEU A 22 33.90 15.42 -11.44
C LEU A 22 33.07 16.69 -11.36
N LEU A 23 32.30 16.86 -10.28
CA LEU A 23 31.47 18.06 -10.09
C LEU A 23 32.35 19.32 -9.94
N SER A 24 33.46 19.23 -9.22
CA SER A 24 34.39 20.35 -9.06
C SER A 24 35.08 20.75 -10.37
N GLU A 25 35.51 19.78 -11.18
CA GLU A 25 36.12 20.04 -12.49
C GLU A 25 35.11 20.65 -13.46
N LEU A 26 33.86 20.18 -13.44
CA LEU A 26 32.76 20.77 -14.23
C LEU A 26 32.48 22.21 -13.78
N ASP A 27 32.33 22.46 -12.48
CA ASP A 27 32.06 23.80 -11.94
C ASP A 27 33.18 24.78 -12.33
N ALA A 28 34.45 24.36 -12.24
CA ALA A 28 35.59 25.18 -12.65
C ALA A 28 35.60 25.48 -14.16
N ALA A 29 35.35 24.48 -15.01
CA ALA A 29 35.32 24.66 -16.45
C ALA A 29 34.12 25.49 -16.92
N ILE A 30 32.95 25.32 -16.30
CA ILE A 30 31.75 26.14 -16.56
C ILE A 30 32.02 27.60 -16.20
N GLY A 31 32.58 27.87 -15.01
CA GLY A 31 32.91 29.24 -14.58
C GLY A 31 33.98 29.90 -15.45
N SER A 32 34.98 29.15 -15.90
CA SER A 32 35.98 29.64 -16.86
C SER A 32 35.37 29.98 -18.21
N LEU A 33 34.47 29.14 -18.75
CA LEU A 33 33.76 29.43 -20.00
C LEU A 33 32.92 30.70 -19.87
N GLU A 34 32.17 30.85 -18.77
CA GLU A 34 31.37 32.04 -18.48
C GLU A 34 32.22 33.32 -18.41
N ALA A 35 33.37 33.26 -17.73
CA ALA A 35 34.31 34.38 -17.66
C ALA A 35 34.84 34.75 -19.06
N GLN A 36 35.14 33.76 -19.91
CA GLN A 36 35.62 33.99 -21.28
C GLN A 36 34.55 34.58 -22.20
N ILE A 37 33.29 34.15 -22.06
CA ILE A 37 32.13 34.75 -22.74
C ILE A 37 32.01 36.22 -22.34
N THR A 38 32.01 36.50 -21.04
CA THR A 38 31.90 37.86 -20.48
C THR A 38 33.06 38.76 -20.90
N ALA A 39 34.28 38.22 -20.98
CA ALA A 39 35.46 38.92 -21.45
C ALA A 39 35.48 39.17 -22.98
N GLY A 40 34.44 38.74 -23.70
CA GLY A 40 34.31 38.96 -25.14
C GLY A 40 35.21 38.07 -26.00
N ARG A 41 35.79 37.00 -25.44
CA ARG A 41 36.78 36.13 -26.13
C ARG A 41 36.23 35.51 -27.41
N TYR A 42 34.92 35.34 -27.49
CA TYR A 42 34.24 34.74 -28.64
C TYR A 42 33.56 35.78 -29.55
N GLY A 43 33.76 37.09 -29.35
CA GLY A 43 33.10 38.12 -30.18
C GLY A 43 31.59 38.24 -29.95
N CYS A 44 31.16 38.15 -28.69
CA CYS A 44 29.77 38.31 -28.28
C CYS A 44 29.25 39.75 -28.50
N PRO A 45 27.96 39.95 -28.82
CA PRO A 45 26.88 38.94 -28.85
C PRO A 45 26.61 38.31 -30.23
N SER A 46 27.18 38.82 -31.32
CA SER A 46 26.70 38.53 -32.69
C SER A 46 27.44 37.42 -33.44
N SER A 47 28.54 36.88 -32.90
CA SER A 47 29.29 35.84 -33.59
C SER A 47 28.67 34.44 -33.41
N ALA A 48 28.88 33.56 -34.40
CA ALA A 48 28.51 32.15 -34.29
C ALA A 48 29.28 31.42 -33.17
N GLN A 49 30.52 31.84 -32.89
CA GLN A 49 31.33 31.30 -31.80
C GLN A 49 30.75 31.67 -30.43
N CYS A 50 30.22 32.88 -30.27
CA CYS A 50 29.53 33.30 -29.06
C CYS A 50 28.25 32.49 -28.85
N ALA A 51 27.47 32.24 -29.90
CA ALA A 51 26.27 31.40 -29.81
C ALA A 51 26.61 29.95 -29.39
N ALA A 52 27.67 29.38 -29.97
CA ALA A 52 28.15 28.04 -29.61
C ALA A 52 28.67 27.97 -28.16
N ALA A 53 29.42 28.97 -27.70
CA ALA A 53 29.92 29.06 -26.32
C ALA A 53 28.77 29.18 -25.31
N ASN A 54 27.77 30.03 -25.57
CA ASN A 54 26.57 30.13 -24.72
C ASN A 54 25.75 28.83 -24.69
N ALA A 55 25.59 28.16 -25.84
CA ALA A 55 24.89 26.89 -25.89
C ALA A 55 25.63 25.78 -25.11
N LEU A 56 26.96 25.75 -25.17
CA LEU A 56 27.78 24.83 -24.39
C LEU A 56 27.68 25.13 -22.89
N TRP A 57 27.79 26.40 -22.49
CA TRP A 57 27.62 26.80 -21.09
C TRP A 57 26.27 26.31 -20.54
N ALA A 58 25.17 26.59 -21.24
CA ALA A 58 23.84 26.14 -20.83
C ALA A 58 23.72 24.60 -20.78
N ARG A 59 24.35 23.87 -21.72
CA ARG A 59 24.37 22.40 -21.74
C ARG A 59 25.17 21.83 -20.56
N ALA A 60 26.36 22.40 -20.29
CA ALA A 60 27.23 21.98 -19.21
C ALA A 60 26.60 22.21 -17.84
N THR A 61 25.96 23.37 -17.62
CA THR A 61 25.20 23.66 -16.39
C THR A 61 24.05 22.67 -16.19
N ARG A 62 23.26 22.39 -17.23
CA ARG A 62 22.18 21.38 -17.13
C ARG A 62 22.71 19.98 -16.83
N LEU A 63 23.82 19.57 -17.44
CA LEU A 63 24.46 18.29 -17.15
C LEU A 63 24.91 18.24 -15.69
N ARG A 64 25.59 19.28 -15.21
CA ARG A 64 26.06 19.41 -13.83
C ARG A 64 24.90 19.29 -12.84
N ASP A 65 23.82 20.03 -13.05
CA ASP A 65 22.65 19.98 -12.17
C ASP A 65 21.96 18.61 -12.19
N ALA A 66 21.88 17.97 -13.37
CA ALA A 66 21.35 16.61 -13.47
C ALA A 66 22.23 15.57 -12.76
N LEU A 67 23.56 15.73 -12.81
CA LEU A 67 24.50 14.86 -12.09
C LEU A 67 24.36 15.03 -10.58
N VAL A 68 24.15 16.25 -10.09
CA VAL A 68 23.87 16.50 -8.67
C VAL A 68 22.59 15.77 -8.22
N ILE A 69 21.53 15.82 -9.01
CA ILE A 69 20.28 15.09 -8.72
C ILE A 69 20.53 13.57 -8.72
N LEU A 70 21.26 13.06 -9.72
CA LEU A 70 21.53 11.63 -9.86
C LEU A 70 22.42 11.07 -8.74
N THR A 71 23.40 11.85 -8.29
CA THR A 71 24.39 11.42 -7.30
C THR A 71 24.04 11.82 -5.88
N GLY A 72 23.04 12.68 -5.67
CA GLY A 72 22.71 13.25 -4.36
C GLY A 72 23.81 14.20 -3.87
N ALA A 73 23.60 15.51 -3.97
CA ALA A 73 24.51 16.47 -3.34
C ALA A 73 24.58 16.23 -1.81
N PRO A 74 25.67 16.65 -1.14
CA PRO A 74 25.75 16.65 0.31
C PRO A 74 24.51 17.31 0.94
N GLY A 75 23.76 16.57 1.74
CA GLY A 75 22.53 17.04 2.41
C GLY A 75 21.23 16.88 1.60
N GLN A 76 21.27 16.29 0.40
CA GLN A 76 20.08 15.93 -0.37
C GLN A 76 19.78 14.42 -0.27
N ALA A 77 18.53 14.05 -0.53
CA ALA A 77 18.12 12.64 -0.58
C ALA A 77 18.87 11.93 -1.71
N LEU A 78 19.66 10.92 -1.35
CA LEU A 78 20.46 10.14 -2.29
C LEU A 78 19.57 9.14 -3.03
N PRO A 79 19.45 9.20 -4.37
CA PRO A 79 18.74 8.17 -5.10
C PRO A 79 19.43 6.82 -4.88
N PRO A 80 18.72 5.75 -4.46
CA PRO A 80 19.37 4.49 -4.10
C PRO A 80 19.96 3.75 -5.30
N THR A 81 19.56 4.12 -6.52
CA THR A 81 19.91 3.38 -7.74
C THR A 81 20.43 4.29 -8.83
N ALA A 82 21.36 3.77 -9.63
CA ALA A 82 21.88 4.42 -10.83
C ALA A 82 21.83 3.46 -12.04
N PRO A 83 21.89 3.99 -13.28
CA PRO A 83 22.08 3.16 -14.47
C PRO A 83 23.35 2.32 -14.38
N LEU A 84 23.32 1.09 -14.92
CA LEU A 84 24.54 0.28 -15.02
C LEU A 84 25.51 0.92 -15.99
N ALA A 85 26.82 0.79 -15.73
CA ALA A 85 27.86 1.24 -16.65
C ALA A 85 27.71 0.64 -18.06
N SER A 86 27.18 -0.58 -18.15
CA SER A 86 26.93 -1.32 -19.40
C SER A 86 25.54 -1.09 -20.01
N SER A 87 24.62 -0.38 -19.34
CA SER A 87 23.29 -0.13 -19.90
C SER A 87 23.34 1.01 -20.93
N ALA A 88 22.35 1.05 -21.84
CA ALA A 88 22.23 2.13 -22.81
C ALA A 88 22.20 3.52 -22.14
N ALA A 89 21.51 3.65 -21.00
CA ALA A 89 21.48 4.89 -20.23
C ALA A 89 22.85 5.23 -19.59
N GLY A 90 23.59 4.26 -19.06
CA GLY A 90 24.92 4.50 -18.51
C GLY A 90 25.95 4.87 -19.57
N LEU A 91 25.90 4.22 -20.73
CA LEU A 91 26.73 4.55 -21.89
C LEU A 91 26.41 5.96 -22.43
N ALA A 92 25.13 6.31 -22.56
CA ALA A 92 24.70 7.64 -22.98
C ALA A 92 25.17 8.72 -22.00
N LEU A 93 25.07 8.47 -20.70
CA LEU A 93 25.54 9.41 -19.68
C LEU A 93 27.06 9.64 -19.75
N ARG A 94 27.85 8.57 -19.91
CA ARG A 94 29.32 8.68 -20.09
C ARG A 94 29.69 9.41 -21.38
N ALA A 95 28.97 9.14 -22.47
CA ALA A 95 29.16 9.82 -23.74
C ALA A 95 28.84 11.32 -23.62
N GLU A 96 27.77 11.68 -22.90
CA GLU A 96 27.39 13.07 -22.66
C GLU A 96 28.43 13.81 -21.83
N ILE A 97 28.89 13.22 -20.72
CA ILE A 97 29.97 13.79 -19.89
C ILE A 97 31.23 14.02 -20.74
N LYS A 98 31.63 13.01 -21.53
CA LYS A 98 32.78 13.14 -22.41
C LYS A 98 32.59 14.22 -23.48
N ALA A 99 31.43 14.28 -24.12
CA ALA A 99 31.15 15.26 -25.17
C ALA A 99 31.20 16.70 -24.64
N VAL A 100 30.67 16.92 -23.44
CA VAL A 100 30.75 18.23 -22.76
C VAL A 100 32.20 18.54 -22.36
N ALA A 101 32.93 17.60 -21.77
CA ALA A 101 34.33 17.75 -21.40
C ALA A 101 35.22 18.09 -22.60
N ASP A 102 35.09 17.36 -23.71
CA ASP A 102 35.85 17.59 -24.95
C ASP A 102 35.53 18.98 -25.53
N SER A 103 34.26 19.40 -25.48
CA SER A 103 33.83 20.71 -25.97
C SER A 103 34.37 21.86 -25.11
N LEU A 104 34.39 21.69 -23.78
CA LEU A 104 34.98 22.66 -22.84
C LEU A 104 36.49 22.80 -23.05
N ALA A 105 37.19 21.68 -23.23
CA ALA A 105 38.61 21.67 -23.53
C ALA A 105 38.93 22.33 -24.88
N ALA A 106 38.13 22.07 -25.92
CA ALA A 106 38.29 22.67 -27.24
C ALA A 106 38.14 24.21 -27.23
N LEU A 107 37.32 24.76 -26.33
CA LEU A 107 37.18 26.20 -26.13
C LEU A 107 38.21 26.80 -25.16
N GLY A 108 39.10 25.98 -24.60
CA GLY A 108 40.10 26.41 -23.61
C GLY A 108 39.49 26.82 -22.27
N ALA A 109 38.31 26.27 -21.92
CA ALA A 109 37.64 26.52 -20.65
C ALA A 109 38.21 25.68 -19.50
N GLY A 110 38.92 24.60 -19.79
CA GLY A 110 39.52 23.69 -18.81
C GLY A 110 39.40 22.23 -19.25
N THR A 111 40.02 21.32 -18.51
CA THR A 111 39.95 19.88 -18.75
C THR A 111 39.13 19.22 -17.66
N VAL A 112 38.17 18.37 -18.05
CA VAL A 112 37.43 17.49 -17.14
C VAL A 112 37.90 16.07 -17.40
N SER A 113 38.57 15.47 -16.42
CA SER A 113 39.23 14.17 -16.50
C SER A 113 38.61 13.13 -15.58
N ALA A 114 37.97 13.58 -14.50
CA ALA A 114 37.24 12.71 -13.58
C ALA A 114 36.06 12.03 -14.29
N THR A 115 35.71 10.84 -13.82
CA THR A 115 34.64 10.02 -14.40
C THR A 115 33.51 9.82 -13.39
N LEU A 116 32.29 9.64 -13.88
CA LEU A 116 31.18 9.23 -13.03
C LEU A 116 31.26 7.72 -12.75
N PRO A 117 31.50 7.30 -11.50
CA PRO A 117 31.42 5.89 -11.13
C PRO A 117 29.97 5.41 -11.30
N LEU A 118 29.78 4.44 -12.19
CA LEU A 118 28.50 3.80 -12.44
C LEU A 118 28.57 2.34 -12.00
N PRO A 119 27.50 1.76 -11.44
CA PRO A 119 27.48 0.38 -11.00
C PRO A 119 27.77 -0.59 -12.14
N ALA A 120 28.64 -1.57 -11.88
CA ALA A 120 28.94 -2.65 -12.81
C ALA A 120 27.92 -3.80 -12.73
N ALA A 121 27.26 -3.97 -11.57
CA ALA A 121 26.33 -5.05 -11.29
C ALA A 121 24.91 -4.54 -11.01
N ARG A 122 23.93 -5.41 -11.28
CA ARG A 122 22.53 -5.18 -10.91
C ARG A 122 22.36 -5.30 -9.41
N LEU A 123 21.36 -4.60 -8.87
CA LEU A 123 20.93 -4.79 -7.49
C LEU A 123 20.51 -6.24 -7.26
N ASP A 124 20.94 -6.80 -6.13
CA ASP A 124 20.45 -8.08 -5.62
C ASP A 124 19.50 -7.88 -4.42
N SER A 125 19.15 -8.98 -3.74
CA SER A 125 18.27 -8.93 -2.56
C SER A 125 18.92 -8.31 -1.32
N ALA A 126 20.24 -8.49 -1.14
CA ALA A 126 20.97 -7.93 -0.01
C ALA A 126 21.14 -6.42 -0.18
N ASP A 127 21.31 -5.99 -1.43
CA ASP A 127 21.23 -4.60 -1.81
C ASP A 127 19.86 -4.01 -1.43
N LEU A 128 18.75 -4.56 -1.93
CA LEU A 128 17.42 -4.03 -1.60
C LEU A 128 17.16 -3.96 -0.10
N GLN A 129 17.62 -4.97 0.64
CA GLN A 129 17.58 -5.01 2.09
C GLN A 129 18.31 -3.81 2.72
N THR A 130 19.49 -3.47 2.21
CA THR A 130 20.28 -2.32 2.68
C THR A 130 19.60 -0.99 2.33
N VAL A 131 19.05 -0.85 1.12
CA VAL A 131 18.35 0.39 0.68
C VAL A 131 17.22 0.74 1.62
N VAL A 132 16.43 -0.26 2.03
CA VAL A 132 15.24 0.01 2.84
C VAL A 132 15.56 0.21 4.32
N THR A 133 16.66 -0.37 4.84
CA THR A 133 17.00 -0.26 6.28
C THR A 133 17.99 0.83 6.61
N ASP A 134 18.87 1.22 5.69
CA ASP A 134 19.85 2.27 5.97
C ASP A 134 19.16 3.65 5.92
N PRO A 135 19.18 4.41 7.03
CA PRO A 135 18.53 5.72 7.10
C PRO A 135 19.04 6.73 6.05
N VAL A 136 20.23 6.53 5.48
CA VAL A 136 20.79 7.41 4.44
C VAL A 136 19.90 7.50 3.19
N PHE A 137 19.12 6.46 2.90
CA PHE A 137 18.17 6.44 1.78
C PHE A 137 16.78 6.95 2.16
N GLY A 138 16.58 7.34 3.42
CA GLY A 138 15.36 7.94 3.93
C GLY A 138 14.18 6.98 4.11
N TYR A 139 14.35 5.67 3.88
CA TYR A 139 13.29 4.69 4.12
C TYR A 139 13.21 4.25 5.59
N ASP A 140 14.34 3.96 6.25
CA ASP A 140 14.38 3.56 7.67
C ASP A 140 13.30 2.52 8.04
N LEU A 141 13.24 1.45 7.25
CA LEU A 141 12.38 0.30 7.49
C LEU A 141 13.11 -0.73 8.34
N LEU A 142 12.35 -1.62 8.98
CA LEU A 142 12.89 -2.83 9.57
C LEU A 142 13.21 -3.85 8.48
N PRO A 143 14.08 -4.84 8.77
CA PRO A 143 14.49 -5.79 7.75
C PRO A 143 13.32 -6.47 7.02
N LEU A 144 13.50 -6.67 5.71
CA LEU A 144 12.57 -7.39 4.83
C LEU A 144 12.64 -8.88 5.15
N ALA A 145 12.12 -9.25 6.30
CA ALA A 145 12.00 -10.63 6.72
C ALA A 145 10.59 -11.13 6.41
N THR A 146 10.49 -12.42 6.09
CA THR A 146 9.20 -13.10 6.16
C THR A 146 8.64 -12.91 7.57
N PRO A 147 7.41 -12.37 7.72
CA PRO A 147 6.82 -12.20 9.03
C PRO A 147 6.81 -13.55 9.75
N LYS A 148 7.42 -13.62 10.94
CA LYS A 148 7.27 -14.78 11.81
C LYS A 148 5.78 -14.95 12.08
N ARG A 149 5.28 -16.20 12.07
CA ARG A 149 3.86 -16.49 12.34
C ARG A 149 3.42 -15.74 13.60
N ILE A 150 2.50 -14.80 13.43
CA ILE A 150 1.97 -14.00 14.53
C ILE A 150 0.74 -14.75 15.04
N TYR A 151 0.90 -15.46 16.16
CA TYR A 151 -0.23 -15.95 16.95
C TYR A 151 -0.58 -14.88 17.98
N ARG A 152 -1.38 -13.90 17.58
CA ARG A 152 -1.87 -12.84 18.47
C ARG A 152 -3.38 -12.72 18.37
N LEU A 153 -3.99 -12.25 19.45
CA LEU A 153 -5.39 -11.92 19.49
C LEU A 153 -5.66 -10.75 18.52
N GLY A 154 -6.76 -10.84 17.78
CA GLY A 154 -7.29 -9.71 17.03
C GLY A 154 -8.18 -8.83 17.89
N ASP A 155 -8.97 -7.99 17.25
CA ASP A 155 -9.97 -7.20 17.97
C ASP A 155 -11.06 -8.10 18.56
N VAL A 156 -11.36 -7.90 19.85
CA VAL A 156 -12.42 -8.56 20.58
C VAL A 156 -13.74 -7.88 20.23
N GLU A 157 -14.72 -8.68 19.83
CA GLU A 157 -16.05 -8.20 19.48
C GLU A 157 -17.09 -8.72 20.49
N VAL A 158 -17.99 -7.84 20.92
CA VAL A 158 -19.08 -8.17 21.85
C VAL A 158 -20.40 -7.75 21.21
N PHE A 159 -21.33 -8.70 21.08
CA PHE A 159 -22.64 -8.47 20.48
C PHE A 159 -23.79 -8.84 21.41
N LEU A 160 -24.83 -8.00 21.40
CA LEU A 160 -26.14 -8.26 21.96
C LEU A 160 -27.13 -8.55 20.82
N ARG A 161 -27.90 -9.63 20.97
CA ARG A 161 -28.94 -10.04 20.01
C ARG A 161 -30.30 -10.09 20.69
N ILE A 162 -31.26 -9.34 20.16
CA ILE A 162 -32.60 -9.16 20.72
C ILE A 162 -33.62 -9.69 19.72
N GLY A 163 -34.38 -10.70 20.10
CA GLY A 163 -35.49 -11.19 19.27
C GLY A 163 -36.64 -10.20 19.25
N LEU A 164 -36.91 -9.59 18.09
CA LEU A 164 -38.02 -8.66 17.90
C LEU A 164 -39.33 -9.39 17.61
N LEU A 165 -39.26 -10.42 16.75
CA LEU A 165 -40.41 -11.25 16.36
C LEU A 165 -40.04 -12.72 16.47
N ARG A 166 -40.94 -13.50 17.08
CA ARG A 166 -40.78 -14.95 17.25
C ARG A 166 -42.07 -15.68 16.85
N GLY A 167 -42.30 -15.76 15.55
CA GLY A 167 -43.38 -16.55 14.96
C GLY A 167 -42.94 -17.96 14.55
N SER A 168 -43.93 -18.79 14.21
CA SER A 168 -43.70 -20.11 13.61
C SER A 168 -43.12 -20.04 12.20
N ARG A 169 -43.41 -18.96 11.47
CA ARG A 169 -42.99 -18.73 10.08
C ARG A 169 -42.16 -17.48 9.85
N LEU A 170 -42.18 -16.53 10.78
CA LEU A 170 -41.45 -15.26 10.65
C LEU A 170 -40.67 -15.00 11.93
N ARG A 171 -39.39 -14.65 11.78
CA ARG A 171 -38.50 -14.28 12.88
C ARG A 171 -37.74 -13.03 12.49
N ALA A 172 -37.53 -12.15 13.46
CA ALA A 172 -36.71 -10.97 13.31
C ALA A 172 -35.84 -10.79 14.56
N VAL A 173 -34.58 -10.44 14.35
CA VAL A 173 -33.59 -10.22 15.40
C VAL A 173 -32.91 -8.89 15.14
N LEU A 174 -32.80 -8.07 16.17
CA LEU A 174 -31.93 -6.90 16.19
C LEU A 174 -30.58 -7.32 16.77
N THR A 175 -29.50 -6.93 16.11
CA THR A 175 -28.13 -7.17 16.56
C THR A 175 -27.43 -5.84 16.73
N THR A 176 -26.77 -5.64 17.87
CA THR A 176 -25.89 -4.48 18.11
C THR A 176 -24.66 -4.94 18.85
N GLY A 177 -23.52 -4.31 18.61
CA GLY A 177 -22.28 -4.70 19.25
C GLY A 177 -21.20 -3.65 19.10
N VAL A 178 -20.06 -3.95 19.72
CA VAL A 178 -18.87 -3.11 19.68
C VAL A 178 -17.66 -3.98 19.37
N ARG A 179 -16.79 -3.49 18.49
CA ARG A 179 -15.44 -4.04 18.27
C ARG A 179 -14.46 -3.22 19.10
N LEU A 180 -13.75 -3.88 20.01
CA LEU A 180 -12.81 -3.24 20.92
C LEU A 180 -11.39 -3.22 20.31
N PRO A 181 -10.66 -2.09 20.43
CA PRO A 181 -9.33 -1.90 19.85
C PRO A 181 -8.24 -2.68 20.62
N THR A 182 -8.29 -4.01 20.53
CA THR A 182 -7.48 -4.94 21.34
C THR A 182 -6.46 -5.70 20.49
N GLY A 183 -6.63 -5.68 19.18
CA GLY A 183 -5.67 -6.20 18.22
C GLY A 183 -4.41 -5.35 18.12
N TYR A 184 -3.42 -5.91 17.45
CA TYR A 184 -2.16 -5.22 17.16
C TYR A 184 -2.24 -4.54 15.80
N ARG A 185 -1.95 -3.25 15.76
CA ARG A 185 -1.81 -2.49 14.52
C ARG A 185 -0.49 -2.80 13.82
N GLN A 186 -0.49 -2.69 12.49
CA GLN A 186 0.74 -2.73 11.70
C GLN A 186 1.63 -1.51 12.03
N HIS A 187 2.94 -1.74 12.17
CA HIS A 187 3.90 -0.66 12.42
C HIS A 187 4.37 -0.08 11.08
N PRO A 188 4.50 1.26 10.92
CA PRO A 188 4.86 1.89 9.64
C PRO A 188 6.24 1.47 9.11
N THR A 189 7.17 1.06 9.99
CA THR A 189 8.50 0.57 9.61
C THR A 189 8.53 -0.92 9.23
N HIS A 190 7.44 -1.67 9.44
CA HIS A 190 7.34 -3.09 9.10
C HIS A 190 6.47 -3.31 7.86
N LEU A 191 7.11 -3.38 6.69
CA LEU A 191 6.41 -3.46 5.40
C LEU A 191 5.51 -4.71 5.24
N PHE A 192 5.93 -5.84 5.81
CA PHE A 192 5.26 -7.13 5.64
C PHE A 192 4.60 -7.68 6.91
N ASN A 193 4.57 -6.94 8.02
CA ASN A 193 3.74 -7.39 9.13
C ASN A 193 2.27 -7.15 8.76
N LEU A 194 1.42 -8.09 9.16
CA LEU A 194 -0.01 -7.89 9.15
C LEU A 194 -0.45 -7.64 10.59
N GLY A 195 -1.14 -6.53 10.81
CA GLY A 195 -1.84 -6.30 12.07
C GLY A 195 -2.91 -7.37 12.31
N THR A 196 -3.24 -7.63 13.57
CA THR A 196 -4.40 -8.45 13.95
C THR A 196 -5.65 -7.62 14.19
N GLY A 197 -5.52 -6.30 14.15
CA GLY A 197 -6.59 -5.32 14.26
C GLY A 197 -6.09 -3.95 13.80
N ASP A 198 -6.99 -3.00 13.65
CA ASP A 198 -6.65 -1.62 13.28
C ASP A 198 -6.58 -0.69 14.50
N GLN A 199 -6.78 -1.23 15.71
CA GLN A 199 -6.85 -0.50 16.99
C GLN A 199 -7.90 0.62 16.98
N GLN A 200 -8.98 0.45 16.21
CA GLN A 200 -10.11 1.36 16.19
C GLN A 200 -11.27 0.79 17.02
N LEU A 201 -12.04 1.68 17.64
CA LEU A 201 -13.34 1.31 18.22
C LEU A 201 -14.38 1.36 17.10
N ASP A 202 -15.18 0.30 16.96
CA ASP A 202 -16.30 0.30 16.03
C ASP A 202 -17.61 0.00 16.75
N LEU A 203 -18.68 0.67 16.32
CA LEU A 203 -20.05 0.34 16.72
C LEU A 203 -20.77 -0.35 15.57
N GLU A 204 -21.34 -1.51 15.85
CA GLU A 204 -22.10 -2.29 14.88
C GLU A 204 -23.59 -2.35 15.26
N GLY A 205 -24.45 -2.23 14.26
CA GLY A 205 -25.90 -2.32 14.41
C GLY A 205 -26.54 -2.90 13.17
N GLY A 206 -27.53 -3.77 13.34
CA GLY A 206 -28.15 -4.46 12.22
C GLY A 206 -29.38 -5.25 12.58
N ALA A 207 -30.02 -5.81 11.57
CA ALA A 207 -31.19 -6.64 11.71
C ALA A 207 -31.09 -7.89 10.82
N GLU A 208 -31.58 -8.99 11.35
CA GLU A 208 -31.74 -10.26 10.65
C GLU A 208 -33.23 -10.61 10.58
N PHE A 209 -33.67 -11.18 9.47
CA PHE A 209 -35.01 -11.75 9.36
C PHE A 209 -34.98 -13.11 8.69
N ALA A 210 -35.96 -13.94 9.03
CA ALA A 210 -36.20 -15.23 8.40
C ALA A 210 -37.70 -15.47 8.25
N TRP A 211 -38.13 -15.73 7.02
CA TRP A 211 -39.48 -16.08 6.65
C TRP A 211 -39.50 -17.47 5.99
N GLU A 212 -40.13 -18.44 6.64
CA GLU A 212 -40.12 -19.85 6.24
C GLU A 212 -41.56 -20.42 6.23
N PRO A 213 -42.41 -20.08 5.24
CA PRO A 213 -43.80 -20.54 5.17
C PRO A 213 -43.99 -22.02 4.77
N GLY A 214 -42.92 -22.81 4.65
CA GLY A 214 -43.00 -24.22 4.28
C GLY A 214 -41.70 -24.70 3.65
N ARG A 215 -41.77 -25.12 2.38
CA ARG A 215 -40.58 -25.53 1.61
C ARG A 215 -39.77 -24.35 1.08
N LEU A 216 -40.41 -23.20 0.88
CA LEU A 216 -39.74 -21.97 0.51
C LEU A 216 -39.34 -21.21 1.76
N GLY A 217 -38.19 -20.57 1.70
CA GLY A 217 -37.73 -19.66 2.74
C GLY A 217 -37.02 -18.46 2.15
N LEU A 218 -37.05 -17.35 2.87
CA LEU A 218 -36.26 -16.15 2.60
C LEU A 218 -35.65 -15.70 3.92
N SER A 219 -34.34 -15.54 3.95
CA SER A 219 -33.67 -14.88 5.07
C SER A 219 -32.86 -13.70 4.56
N GLY A 220 -32.58 -12.76 5.44
CA GLY A 220 -31.74 -11.63 5.11
C GLY A 220 -31.11 -11.00 6.33
N THR A 221 -30.05 -10.24 6.08
CA THR A 221 -29.32 -9.47 7.07
C THR A 221 -28.99 -8.09 6.50
N ALA A 222 -29.01 -7.09 7.35
CA ALA A 222 -28.46 -5.77 7.06
C ALA A 222 -27.68 -5.31 8.30
N MET A 223 -26.44 -4.85 8.10
CA MET A 223 -25.55 -4.39 9.15
C MET A 223 -24.86 -3.10 8.73
N TYR A 224 -24.78 -2.17 9.67
CA TYR A 224 -24.03 -0.93 9.59
C TYR A 224 -22.94 -0.92 10.65
N THR A 225 -21.74 -0.52 10.27
CA THR A 225 -20.59 -0.38 11.15
C THR A 225 -20.13 1.07 11.08
N HIS A 226 -20.25 1.77 12.22
CA HIS A 226 -19.68 3.10 12.41
C HIS A 226 -18.25 2.97 12.94
N GLN A 227 -17.30 3.56 12.23
CA GLN A 227 -15.87 3.50 12.58
C GLN A 227 -15.46 4.83 13.22
N PHE A 228 -15.00 4.82 14.48
CA PHE A 228 -14.71 6.07 15.21
C PHE A 228 -13.37 6.69 14.81
N ALA A 229 -13.29 8.02 14.70
CA ALA A 229 -12.03 8.72 14.49
C ALA A 229 -10.95 8.29 15.50
N ASP A 230 -9.71 8.22 15.04
CA ASP A 230 -8.54 8.00 15.89
C ASP A 230 -7.30 8.75 15.39
N GLN A 231 -6.21 8.63 16.14
CA GLN A 231 -4.91 9.19 15.77
C GLN A 231 -3.87 8.09 15.65
N LEU A 232 -3.02 8.16 14.62
CA LEU A 232 -1.95 7.20 14.43
C LEU A 232 -0.75 7.77 13.69
N SER A 233 0.43 7.19 13.96
CA SER A 233 1.62 7.45 13.13
C SER A 233 1.50 6.65 11.84
N MET A 234 1.49 7.35 10.70
CA MET A 234 1.54 6.72 9.38
C MET A 234 2.43 7.51 8.44
N ARG A 235 2.96 6.80 7.45
CA ARG A 235 3.68 7.43 6.35
C ARG A 235 2.71 7.80 5.24
N TRP A 236 2.65 9.09 4.93
CA TRP A 236 1.78 9.61 3.89
C TRP A 236 2.32 9.26 2.50
N ALA A 237 1.58 8.43 1.79
CA ALA A 237 1.85 8.06 0.41
C ALA A 237 0.56 7.70 -0.33
N SER A 238 0.59 7.84 -1.66
CA SER A 238 -0.48 7.33 -2.52
C SER A 238 -0.48 5.80 -2.50
N PRO A 239 -1.63 5.11 -2.68
CA PRO A 239 -1.71 3.65 -2.67
C PRO A 239 -0.76 2.95 -3.65
N GLU A 240 -0.37 3.61 -4.74
CA GLU A 240 0.56 3.09 -5.75
C GLU A 240 2.03 3.15 -5.29
N ARG A 241 2.30 3.76 -4.13
CA ARG A 241 3.63 3.90 -3.52
C ARG A 241 3.63 3.29 -2.11
N PRO A 242 3.58 1.95 -1.98
CA PRO A 242 3.47 1.28 -0.69
C PRO A 242 4.70 1.45 0.21
N MET A 243 5.84 1.88 -0.35
CA MET A 243 7.06 2.20 0.39
C MET A 243 7.28 3.72 0.39
N ALA A 244 6.83 4.35 1.48
CA ALA A 244 6.99 5.78 1.71
C ALA A 244 8.28 6.06 2.50
N LEU A 245 8.90 7.21 2.23
CA LEU A 245 10.04 7.70 3.00
C LEU A 245 9.62 7.99 4.45
N ALA A 246 10.53 7.76 5.40
CA ALA A 246 10.36 8.06 6.82
C ALA A 246 10.09 9.55 7.09
N ALA A 247 10.59 10.44 6.23
CA ALA A 247 10.33 11.87 6.32
C ALA A 247 8.84 12.23 6.20
N TYR A 248 8.02 11.38 5.57
CA TYR A 248 6.57 11.58 5.45
C TYR A 248 5.79 10.85 6.54
N GLU A 249 6.45 10.44 7.62
CA GLU A 249 5.77 9.90 8.79
C GLU A 249 5.21 11.03 9.65
N TYR A 250 3.88 11.02 9.82
CA TYR A 250 3.17 12.01 10.60
C TYR A 250 2.21 11.34 11.57
N LEU A 251 2.05 11.93 12.76
CA LEU A 251 0.84 11.71 13.55
C LEU A 251 -0.33 12.22 12.73
N THR A 252 -1.34 11.38 12.51
CA THR A 252 -2.41 11.61 11.54
C THR A 252 -3.76 11.38 12.20
N ASP A 253 -4.67 12.35 12.05
CA ASP A 253 -6.08 12.18 12.34
C ASP A 253 -6.69 11.30 11.25
N ARG A 254 -7.16 10.11 11.62
CA ARG A 254 -7.75 9.14 10.71
C ARG A 254 -9.21 8.96 11.03
N GLN A 255 -10.04 9.08 10.01
CA GLN A 255 -11.45 8.71 10.05
C GLN A 255 -11.68 7.68 8.94
N LEU A 256 -11.73 6.40 9.34
CA LEU A 256 -12.10 5.37 8.38
C LEU A 256 -13.58 5.51 7.97
N GLY A 257 -13.88 5.11 6.75
CA GLY A 257 -15.22 5.17 6.19
C GLY A 257 -16.15 4.09 6.73
N ASP A 258 -17.35 4.49 7.14
CA ASP A 258 -18.39 3.57 7.62
C ASP A 258 -18.75 2.49 6.60
N VAL A 259 -19.14 1.33 7.11
CA VAL A 259 -19.39 0.13 6.31
C VAL A 259 -20.85 -0.29 6.41
N PHE A 260 -21.48 -0.52 5.27
CA PHE A 260 -22.81 -1.11 5.16
C PHE A 260 -22.75 -2.45 4.43
N ARG A 261 -23.41 -3.45 4.99
CA ARG A 261 -23.49 -4.81 4.44
C ARG A 261 -24.94 -5.26 4.45
N ALA A 262 -25.39 -5.84 3.34
CA ALA A 262 -26.72 -6.44 3.26
C ALA A 262 -26.67 -7.74 2.48
N ALA A 263 -27.47 -8.72 2.89
CA ALA A 263 -27.57 -9.98 2.17
C ALA A 263 -28.99 -10.54 2.22
N VAL A 264 -29.37 -11.25 1.16
CA VAL A 264 -30.62 -12.03 1.08
C VAL A 264 -30.33 -13.43 0.59
N TYR A 265 -31.05 -14.39 1.16
CA TYR A 265 -30.88 -15.82 0.92
C TYR A 265 -32.23 -16.49 0.66
N PRO A 266 -32.72 -16.50 -0.60
CA PRO A 266 -33.85 -17.35 -0.97
C PRO A 266 -33.44 -18.82 -0.86
N SER A 267 -34.32 -19.66 -0.31
CA SER A 267 -34.04 -21.05 -0.03
C SER A 267 -35.19 -21.98 -0.39
N LEU A 268 -34.84 -23.23 -0.71
CA LEU A 268 -35.74 -24.33 -0.98
C LEU A 268 -35.32 -25.53 -0.13
N ARG A 269 -36.22 -25.97 0.74
CA ARG A 269 -36.08 -27.18 1.55
C ARG A 269 -36.43 -28.39 0.69
N LEU A 270 -35.42 -29.24 0.44
CA LEU A 270 -35.55 -30.46 -0.34
C LEU A 270 -36.07 -31.62 0.51
N SER A 271 -35.64 -31.68 1.77
CA SER A 271 -36.10 -32.65 2.78
C SER A 271 -36.04 -32.03 4.18
N GLU A 272 -36.43 -32.76 5.22
CA GLU A 272 -36.34 -32.25 6.60
C GLU A 272 -34.92 -31.84 7.01
N GLY A 273 -33.91 -32.49 6.43
CA GLY A 273 -32.50 -32.23 6.71
C GLY A 273 -31.80 -31.36 5.68
N PHE A 274 -32.23 -31.33 4.42
CA PHE A 274 -31.50 -30.66 3.34
C PHE A 274 -32.20 -29.42 2.81
N GLN A 275 -31.43 -28.34 2.63
CA GLN A 275 -31.85 -27.12 1.97
C GLN A 275 -30.81 -26.67 0.95
N VAL A 276 -31.29 -26.11 -0.16
CA VAL A 276 -30.47 -25.34 -1.09
C VAL A 276 -30.87 -23.88 -1.01
N TYR A 277 -29.94 -22.97 -1.23
CA TYR A 277 -30.20 -21.54 -1.16
C TYR A 277 -29.35 -20.78 -2.16
N GLY A 278 -29.89 -19.66 -2.65
CA GLY A 278 -29.13 -18.62 -3.32
C GLY A 278 -28.63 -17.59 -2.31
N SER A 279 -27.68 -16.76 -2.71
CA SER A 279 -27.22 -15.60 -1.94
C SER A 279 -27.01 -14.40 -2.85
N ALA A 280 -27.54 -13.25 -2.47
CA ALA A 280 -27.16 -11.96 -3.02
C ALA A 280 -26.63 -11.10 -1.88
N TYR A 281 -25.42 -10.57 -2.05
CA TYR A 281 -24.69 -9.82 -1.03
C TYR A 281 -24.25 -8.47 -1.60
N TYR A 282 -24.53 -7.41 -0.85
CA TYR A 282 -24.12 -6.05 -1.11
C TYR A 282 -23.17 -5.57 -0.01
N PHE A 283 -22.09 -4.93 -0.41
CA PHE A 283 -21.14 -4.27 0.47
C PHE A 283 -20.90 -2.85 -0.02
N HIS A 284 -20.85 -1.92 0.92
CA HIS A 284 -20.48 -0.54 0.69
C HIS A 284 -19.57 -0.07 1.84
N LYS A 285 -18.49 0.62 1.51
CA LYS A 285 -17.61 1.32 2.45
C LYS A 285 -17.45 2.76 1.97
N ALA A 286 -17.70 3.73 2.85
CA ALA A 286 -17.40 5.13 2.57
C ALA A 286 -15.89 5.34 2.39
N ALA A 287 -15.49 6.43 1.75
CA ALA A 287 -14.07 6.76 1.65
C ALA A 287 -13.51 7.14 3.03
N ASP A 288 -12.25 6.77 3.28
CA ASP A 288 -11.53 7.21 4.46
C ASP A 288 -11.17 8.69 4.33
N SER A 289 -10.93 9.35 5.46
CA SER A 289 -10.44 10.71 5.54
C SER A 289 -9.23 10.77 6.45
N TYR A 290 -8.23 11.55 6.04
CA TYR A 290 -6.97 11.74 6.76
C TYR A 290 -6.70 13.23 6.91
N ALA A 291 -6.16 13.63 8.05
CA ALA A 291 -5.71 15.00 8.26
C ALA A 291 -4.43 15.03 9.08
N LEU A 292 -3.57 16.00 8.79
CA LEU A 292 -2.44 16.32 9.64
C LEU A 292 -2.93 17.19 10.82
N PRO A 293 -2.39 17.01 12.03
CA PRO A 293 -2.66 17.89 13.16
C PRO A 293 -2.34 19.34 12.79
N ALA A 294 -3.15 20.28 13.28
CA ALA A 294 -3.08 21.71 12.92
C ALA A 294 -1.76 22.44 13.28
N THR A 295 -0.76 21.73 13.81
CA THR A 295 0.48 22.31 14.35
C THR A 295 1.75 21.95 13.56
N GLY A 296 1.63 21.24 12.43
CA GLY A 296 2.77 20.88 11.58
C GLY A 296 2.59 21.31 10.12
N ASP A 297 3.51 22.11 9.62
CA ASP A 297 3.62 22.34 8.17
C ASP A 297 4.13 21.05 7.51
N PRO A 298 3.41 20.47 6.52
CA PRO A 298 3.89 19.29 5.83
C PRO A 298 5.17 19.60 5.06
N LEU A 299 6.09 18.63 5.01
CA LEU A 299 7.28 18.74 4.17
C LEU A 299 6.87 18.90 2.69
N PRO A 300 7.65 19.64 1.88
CA PRO A 300 7.44 19.70 0.44
C PRO A 300 7.37 18.30 -0.18
N GLY A 301 6.35 18.05 -0.99
CA GLY A 301 6.12 16.74 -1.61
C GLY A 301 5.25 15.77 -0.79
N THR A 302 4.79 16.18 0.40
CA THR A 302 3.75 15.45 1.13
C THR A 302 2.48 15.36 0.28
N PRO A 303 1.91 14.16 0.05
CA PRO A 303 0.68 13.99 -0.70
C PRO A 303 -0.50 14.75 -0.07
N ALA A 304 -1.47 15.14 -0.89
CA ALA A 304 -2.71 15.70 -0.35
C ALA A 304 -3.53 14.61 0.38
N PRO A 305 -4.36 14.97 1.37
CA PRO A 305 -5.24 14.01 2.07
C PRO A 305 -6.03 13.07 1.15
N GLU A 306 -6.58 13.62 0.06
CA GLU A 306 -7.33 12.89 -0.95
C GLU A 306 -6.50 11.86 -1.72
N ASP A 307 -5.19 12.10 -1.89
CA ASP A 307 -4.28 11.16 -2.54
C ASP A 307 -4.01 9.95 -1.64
N VAL A 308 -3.94 10.16 -0.32
CA VAL A 308 -3.78 9.11 0.69
C VAL A 308 -5.07 8.29 0.82
N ALA A 309 -6.23 8.94 0.80
CA ALA A 309 -7.53 8.30 0.85
C ALA A 309 -7.95 7.59 -0.44
N ARG A 310 -7.19 7.75 -1.53
CA ARG A 310 -7.57 7.24 -2.85
C ARG A 310 -7.84 5.73 -2.79
N GLY A 311 -9.00 5.33 -3.32
CA GLY A 311 -9.35 3.91 -3.41
C GLY A 311 -9.78 3.24 -2.11
N SER A 312 -9.90 3.98 -1.00
CA SER A 312 -10.29 3.45 0.32
C SER A 312 -11.79 3.10 0.47
N GLY A 313 -12.65 3.82 -0.24
CA GLY A 313 -14.10 3.58 -0.28
C GLY A 313 -14.51 2.80 -1.53
N GLY A 314 -15.62 2.09 -1.49
CA GLY A 314 -16.10 1.32 -2.64
C GLY A 314 -17.36 0.53 -2.35
N GLN A 315 -17.90 -0.10 -3.40
CA GLN A 315 -19.05 -0.98 -3.28
C GLN A 315 -18.92 -2.22 -4.15
N SER A 316 -19.55 -3.31 -3.72
CA SER A 316 -19.57 -4.56 -4.48
C SER A 316 -20.90 -5.29 -4.37
N TRP A 317 -21.22 -6.03 -5.43
CA TRP A 317 -22.30 -7.00 -5.47
C TRP A 317 -21.73 -8.39 -5.71
N SER A 318 -22.19 -9.35 -4.92
CA SER A 318 -21.84 -10.75 -5.05
C SER A 318 -23.09 -11.62 -5.16
N LEU A 319 -23.00 -12.66 -5.99
CA LEU A 319 -24.01 -13.71 -6.11
C LEU A 319 -23.40 -15.06 -5.78
N GLY A 320 -24.24 -15.96 -5.29
CA GLY A 320 -23.80 -17.27 -4.87
C GLY A 320 -24.94 -18.25 -4.67
N ALA A 321 -24.57 -19.47 -4.34
CA ALA A 321 -25.48 -20.53 -3.97
C ALA A 321 -24.80 -21.50 -3.00
N GLY A 322 -25.60 -22.22 -2.24
CA GLY A 322 -25.11 -23.21 -1.30
C GLY A 322 -26.12 -24.31 -1.00
N ILE A 323 -25.60 -25.33 -0.34
CA ILE A 323 -26.35 -26.43 0.23
C ILE A 323 -26.06 -26.48 1.73
N ALA A 324 -27.08 -26.75 2.52
CA ALA A 324 -26.92 -26.99 3.94
C ALA A 324 -27.72 -28.22 4.37
N TYR A 325 -27.11 -28.99 5.25
CA TYR A 325 -27.73 -30.04 6.01
C TYR A 325 -27.94 -29.55 7.45
N ARG A 326 -29.14 -29.73 8.00
CA ARG A 326 -29.45 -29.40 9.39
C ARG A 326 -30.23 -30.55 10.03
N ALA A 327 -29.63 -31.20 11.02
CA ALA A 327 -30.31 -32.09 11.95
C ALA A 327 -30.65 -31.32 13.22
N THR A 328 -31.94 -31.04 13.45
CA THR A 328 -32.38 -30.21 14.59
C THR A 328 -32.66 -30.99 15.87
N ARG A 329 -32.61 -32.33 15.82
CA ARG A 329 -32.91 -33.20 16.96
C ARG A 329 -31.79 -34.21 17.17
N PRO A 330 -31.44 -34.52 18.44
CA PRO A 330 -30.56 -35.65 18.72
C PRO A 330 -31.22 -36.92 18.19
N GLN A 331 -30.49 -37.70 17.40
CA GLN A 331 -30.94 -39.04 17.05
C GLN A 331 -30.64 -39.96 18.23
N ARG A 332 -31.63 -40.78 18.59
CA ARG A 332 -31.48 -41.88 19.53
C ARG A 332 -31.79 -43.17 18.80
N ASP A 333 -31.08 -44.24 19.12
CA ASP A 333 -31.42 -45.57 18.64
C ASP A 333 -32.70 -46.11 19.32
N THR A 334 -33.06 -47.34 18.99
CA THR A 334 -34.19 -48.07 19.60
C THR A 334 -33.98 -48.37 21.09
N THR A 335 -32.76 -48.24 21.61
CA THR A 335 -32.43 -48.40 23.03
C THR A 335 -32.46 -47.08 23.81
N GLY A 336 -32.73 -45.95 23.13
CA GLY A 336 -32.69 -44.62 23.71
C GLY A 336 -31.28 -44.03 23.85
N THR A 337 -30.26 -44.73 23.34
CA THR A 337 -28.86 -44.28 23.33
C THR A 337 -28.68 -43.21 22.27
N LEU A 338 -28.00 -42.12 22.64
CA LEU A 338 -27.80 -40.97 21.75
C LEU A 338 -26.79 -41.34 20.64
N THR A 339 -27.26 -41.43 19.40
CA THR A 339 -26.45 -41.87 18.25
C THR A 339 -25.92 -40.71 17.41
N ALA A 340 -26.57 -39.55 17.42
CA ALA A 340 -26.05 -38.34 16.78
C ALA A 340 -26.53 -37.07 17.49
N LEU A 341 -25.61 -36.10 17.60
CA LEU A 341 -25.93 -34.74 18.07
C LEU A 341 -26.61 -33.93 16.97
N PRO A 342 -27.37 -32.88 17.31
CA PRO A 342 -27.82 -31.92 16.31
C PRO A 342 -26.62 -31.23 15.65
N VAL A 343 -26.54 -31.38 14.33
CA VAL A 343 -25.43 -30.90 13.50
C VAL A 343 -25.99 -30.07 12.36
N GLU A 344 -25.31 -28.97 12.06
CA GLU A 344 -25.51 -28.20 10.83
C GLU A 344 -24.21 -28.21 10.04
N ALA A 345 -24.27 -28.62 8.78
CA ALA A 345 -23.13 -28.62 7.88
C ALA A 345 -23.54 -27.93 6.58
N GLY A 346 -22.63 -27.18 5.96
CA GLY A 346 -22.96 -26.54 4.70
C GLY A 346 -21.76 -26.16 3.87
N LEU A 347 -22.02 -26.03 2.58
CA LEU A 347 -21.09 -25.56 1.57
C LEU A 347 -21.76 -24.42 0.81
N SER A 348 -21.09 -23.29 0.66
CA SER A 348 -21.53 -22.21 -0.23
C SER A 348 -20.40 -21.70 -1.11
N TYR A 349 -20.79 -21.31 -2.31
CA TYR A 349 -19.96 -20.61 -3.27
C TYR A 349 -20.54 -19.20 -3.48
N GLN A 350 -19.69 -18.17 -3.44
CA GLN A 350 -20.07 -16.79 -3.69
C GLN A 350 -18.99 -16.11 -4.55
N ALA A 351 -19.39 -15.31 -5.53
CA ALA A 351 -18.48 -14.54 -6.37
C ALA A 351 -18.94 -13.09 -6.52
N ALA A 352 -18.00 -12.16 -6.40
CA ALA A 352 -18.22 -10.76 -6.74
C ALA A 352 -18.32 -10.61 -8.27
N PHE A 353 -19.42 -10.02 -8.76
CA PHE A 353 -19.66 -9.84 -10.20
C PHE A 353 -19.71 -8.37 -10.62
N SER A 354 -19.90 -7.45 -9.68
CA SER A 354 -19.87 -6.02 -9.92
C SER A 354 -19.19 -5.32 -8.75
N GLY A 355 -18.40 -4.29 -9.07
CA GLY A 355 -17.72 -3.44 -8.11
C GLY A 355 -17.46 -2.08 -8.73
N SER A 356 -17.56 -1.03 -7.92
CA SER A 356 -17.27 0.33 -8.36
C SER A 356 -16.73 1.17 -7.21
N GLY A 357 -16.07 2.28 -7.55
CA GLY A 357 -15.36 3.11 -6.58
C GLY A 357 -13.91 2.64 -6.45
N GLY A 358 -13.41 2.53 -5.23
CA GLY A 358 -12.03 2.19 -4.92
C GLY A 358 -11.64 0.74 -5.19
N LEU A 359 -10.69 0.24 -4.41
CA LEU A 359 -10.04 -1.06 -4.65
C LEU A 359 -10.93 -2.23 -4.22
N VAL A 360 -11.91 -2.56 -5.05
CA VAL A 360 -12.85 -3.66 -4.82
C VAL A 360 -12.29 -4.95 -5.45
N PRO A 361 -11.91 -5.98 -4.66
CA PRO A 361 -11.32 -7.18 -5.21
C PRO A 361 -12.35 -8.03 -5.95
N LYS A 362 -11.98 -8.52 -7.14
CA LYS A 362 -12.68 -9.64 -7.77
C LYS A 362 -12.41 -10.90 -6.95
N SER A 363 -13.36 -11.25 -6.10
CA SER A 363 -13.23 -12.35 -5.14
C SER A 363 -14.19 -13.49 -5.45
N THR A 364 -13.73 -14.69 -5.13
CA THR A 364 -14.52 -15.92 -5.15
C THR A 364 -14.28 -16.62 -3.82
N MET A 365 -15.35 -16.92 -3.11
CA MET A 365 -15.30 -17.52 -1.78
C MET A 365 -16.01 -18.87 -1.82
N LEU A 366 -15.34 -19.89 -1.29
CA LEU A 366 -15.93 -21.18 -0.97
C LEU A 366 -15.92 -21.30 0.56
N HIS A 367 -17.10 -21.42 1.17
CA HIS A 367 -17.23 -21.55 2.61
C HIS A 367 -17.78 -22.93 2.96
N LEU A 368 -16.98 -23.70 3.69
CA LEU A 368 -17.38 -24.96 4.29
C LEU A 368 -17.49 -24.75 5.80
N TYR A 369 -18.62 -25.11 6.39
CA TYR A 369 -18.80 -24.99 7.84
C TYR A 369 -19.45 -26.24 8.43
N LEU A 370 -19.17 -26.42 9.72
CA LEU A 370 -19.77 -27.44 10.57
C LEU A 370 -20.07 -26.81 11.92
N ARG A 371 -21.32 -26.89 12.37
CA ARG A 371 -21.78 -26.37 13.65
C ARG A 371 -22.39 -27.51 14.46
N PHE A 372 -21.87 -27.65 15.68
CA PHE A 372 -22.39 -28.57 16.67
C PHE A 372 -23.24 -27.81 17.68
N HIS A 373 -24.37 -28.39 18.08
CA HIS A 373 -25.21 -27.83 19.11
C HIS A 373 -25.13 -28.71 20.36
N ALA A 374 -24.66 -28.12 21.47
CA ALA A 374 -24.69 -28.73 22.79
C ALA A 374 -25.47 -27.81 23.74
N LYS A 375 -26.36 -28.38 24.55
CA LYS A 375 -27.02 -27.65 25.64
C LYS A 375 -26.13 -27.78 26.87
N LEU A 376 -25.61 -26.66 27.38
CA LEU A 376 -24.67 -26.69 28.50
C LEU A 376 -25.34 -26.67 29.88
N PHE A 377 -26.63 -26.30 29.99
CA PHE A 377 -27.44 -26.34 31.21
C PHE A 377 -28.92 -26.47 30.84
#